data_AF-A0A6P2PC40-F1
#
_entry.id   AF-A0A6P2PC40-F1
#
_cell.length_a   1.000
_cell.length_b   1.000
_cell.length_c   1.000
_cell.angle_alpha   90.00
_cell.angle_beta   90.00
_cell.angle_gamma   90.00
#
_symmetry.space_group_name_H-M   'P 1'
#
loop_
_entity.id
_entity.type
_entity.pdbx_description
1 polymer ?
#
loop_
_entity_poly.entity_id
_entity_poly.type
_entity_poly.pdbx_seq_one_letter_code
_entity_poly.pdbx_strand_id
1 'polypeptide(L)'
;MSMHLYRGFEIYPLIYPHVPAQLGSAHNYDAGFDAAVKICQRGAGDMLTRSQTFRLAELSPFDTAGDARRASLRYAETMIDDNRDKPGFFADTL
;
A
#
# COMPACT_ATOMS: atom_id res chain seq x y z
N MET A 1 -8.70 2.18 -9.44
CA MET A 1 -7.78 2.47 -8.31
C MET A 1 -7.58 3.98 -8.24
N SER A 2 -7.94 4.63 -7.13
CA SER A 2 -7.64 6.06 -6.95
C SER A 2 -6.33 6.21 -6.18
N MET A 3 -5.39 6.92 -6.78
CA MET A 3 -4.13 7.34 -6.18
C MET A 3 -4.35 8.44 -5.14
N HIS A 4 -3.59 8.42 -4.04
CA HIS A 4 -3.59 9.48 -3.02
C HIS A 4 -2.22 10.18 -3.02
N LEU A 5 -2.20 11.52 -2.98
CA LEU A 5 -0.96 12.30 -2.90
C LEU A 5 -0.74 12.76 -1.46
N TYR A 6 0.42 12.42 -0.90
CA TYR A 6 0.81 12.83 0.45
C TYR A 6 2.27 13.26 0.48
N ARG A 7 2.53 14.53 0.88
CA ARG A 7 3.88 15.11 1.01
C ARG A 7 4.81 14.90 -0.20
N GLY A 8 4.26 14.88 -1.41
CA GLY A 8 5.03 14.69 -2.64
C GLY A 8 5.23 13.22 -3.05
N PHE A 9 4.66 12.28 -2.29
CA PHE A 9 4.60 10.87 -2.64
C PHE A 9 3.23 10.50 -3.20
N GLU A 10 3.22 9.57 -4.15
CA GLU A 10 2.01 8.92 -4.62
C GLU A 10 1.80 7.63 -3.84
N ILE A 11 0.61 7.47 -3.28
CA ILE A 11 0.19 6.32 -2.48
C ILE A 11 -0.88 5.56 -3.23
N TYR A 12 -0.64 4.27 -3.43
CA TYR A 12 -1.52 3.36 -4.15
C TYR A 12 -1.96 2.22 -3.22
N PRO A 13 -3.16 2.31 -2.62
CA PRO A 13 -3.78 1.19 -1.91
C PRO A 13 -3.99 -0.03 -2.81
N LEU A 14 -3.57 -1.19 -2.36
CA LEU A 14 -3.72 -2.49 -3.03
C LEU A 14 -4.55 -3.40 -2.12
N ILE A 15 -5.84 -3.48 -2.38
CA ILE A 15 -6.79 -4.25 -1.56
C ILE A 15 -7.20 -5.50 -2.33
N TYR A 16 -7.11 -6.65 -1.67
CA TYR A 16 -7.41 -7.94 -2.28
C TYR A 16 -8.13 -8.86 -1.30
N PRO A 17 -8.97 -9.79 -1.77
CA PRO A 17 -9.60 -10.80 -0.91
C PRO A 17 -8.53 -11.59 -0.15
N HIS A 18 -8.76 -11.84 1.13
CA HIS A 18 -7.83 -12.62 1.96
C HIS A 18 -7.65 -14.04 1.42
N VAL A 19 -8.76 -14.65 0.97
CA VAL A 19 -8.76 -15.96 0.33
C VAL A 19 -9.01 -15.80 -1.17
N PRO A 20 -8.15 -16.36 -2.03
CA PRO A 20 -8.39 -16.37 -3.47
C PRO A 20 -9.75 -17.00 -3.80
N ALA A 21 -10.39 -16.51 -4.87
CA ALA A 21 -11.59 -17.15 -5.38
C ALA A 21 -11.28 -18.62 -5.73
N GLN A 22 -12.08 -19.55 -5.19
CA GLN A 22 -12.03 -20.94 -5.65
C GLN A 22 -12.52 -21.01 -7.10
N LEU A 23 -11.99 -21.96 -7.86
CA LEU A 23 -12.29 -22.12 -9.29
C LEU A 23 -13.82 -22.21 -9.50
N GLY A 24 -14.40 -21.20 -10.16
CA GLY A 24 -15.84 -21.14 -10.45
C GLY A 24 -16.69 -20.27 -9.50
N SER A 25 -16.10 -19.59 -8.51
CA SER A 25 -16.83 -18.64 -7.65
C SER A 25 -16.37 -17.19 -7.83
N ALA A 26 -17.30 -16.25 -7.71
CA ALA A 26 -17.06 -14.82 -7.81
C ALA A 26 -16.54 -14.26 -6.47
N HIS A 27 -15.27 -14.54 -6.13
CA HIS A 27 -14.54 -14.04 -4.96
C HIS A 27 -15.13 -14.42 -3.57
N ASN A 28 -14.27 -14.86 -2.64
CA ASN A 28 -14.68 -15.12 -1.27
C ASN A 28 -14.44 -13.87 -0.40
N TYR A 29 -15.42 -12.96 -0.41
CA TYR A 29 -15.36 -11.75 0.41
C TYR A 29 -15.72 -12.01 1.89
N ASP A 30 -16.32 -13.15 2.22
CA ASP A 30 -16.65 -13.53 3.61
C ASP A 30 -15.40 -13.79 4.44
N ALA A 31 -14.28 -14.15 3.79
CA ALA A 31 -12.98 -14.33 4.43
C ALA A 31 -12.26 -13.00 4.73
N GLY A 32 -12.86 -11.86 4.37
CA GLY A 32 -12.28 -10.53 4.55
C GLY A 32 -11.24 -10.16 3.49
N PHE A 33 -10.48 -9.12 3.78
CA PHE A 33 -9.54 -8.48 2.86
C PHE A 33 -8.17 -8.32 3.49
N ASP A 34 -7.15 -8.53 2.66
CA ASP A 34 -5.79 -8.11 2.98
C ASP A 34 -5.49 -6.77 2.29
N ALA A 35 -4.48 -6.07 2.82
CA ALA A 35 -4.01 -4.82 2.27
C ALA A 35 -2.50 -4.82 2.02
N ALA A 36 -2.12 -4.19 0.94
CA ALA A 36 -0.79 -3.68 0.71
C ALA A 36 -0.88 -2.22 0.23
N VAL A 37 0.23 -1.51 0.25
CA VAL A 37 0.32 -0.15 -0.27
C VAL A 37 1.63 0.03 -1.02
N LYS A 38 1.54 0.56 -2.24
CA LYS A 38 2.71 1.00 -3.00
C LYS A 38 2.89 2.49 -2.81
N ILE A 39 4.07 2.89 -2.38
CA ILE A 39 4.46 4.29 -2.22
C ILE A 39 5.48 4.60 -3.32
N CYS A 40 5.20 5.63 -4.12
CA CYS A 40 6.09 6.11 -5.18
C CYS A 40 6.55 7.53 -4.87
N GLN A 41 7.83 7.80 -5.08
CA GLN A 41 8.35 9.15 -5.20
C GLN A 41 8.76 9.37 -6.65
N ARG A 42 8.08 10.31 -7.30
CA ARG A 42 8.48 10.75 -8.63
C ARG A 42 9.82 11.47 -8.52
N GLY A 43 10.80 11.00 -9.28
CA GLY A 43 12.03 11.75 -9.48
C GLY A 43 11.74 13.07 -10.19
N ALA A 44 12.53 14.11 -9.90
CA ALA A 44 12.49 15.33 -10.70
C ALA A 44 13.34 15.13 -11.96
N GLY A 45 12.78 15.43 -13.14
CA GLY A 45 13.50 15.32 -14.42
C GLY A 45 13.77 13.88 -14.85
N ASP A 46 15.02 13.56 -15.19
CA ASP A 46 15.49 12.25 -15.69
C ASP A 46 15.75 11.23 -14.56
N MET A 47 15.33 11.56 -13.33
CA MET A 47 15.62 10.76 -12.14
C MET A 47 14.60 9.63 -11.99
N LEU A 48 15.08 8.41 -11.74
CA LEU A 48 14.25 7.21 -11.64
C LEU A 48 13.13 7.40 -10.60
N THR A 49 11.88 7.09 -10.99
CA THR A 49 10.78 7.00 -10.02
C THR A 49 11.08 5.87 -9.05
N ARG A 50 11.27 6.21 -7.77
CA ARG A 50 11.50 5.20 -6.72
C ARG A 50 10.14 4.75 -6.22
N SER A 51 9.97 3.44 -6.04
CA SER A 51 8.74 2.92 -5.45
C SER A 51 8.98 1.68 -4.64
N GLN A 52 8.23 1.52 -3.57
CA GLN A 52 8.27 0.34 -2.73
C GLN A 52 6.86 -0.07 -2.33
N THR A 53 6.61 -1.37 -2.27
CA THR A 53 5.33 -1.94 -1.85
C THR A 53 5.48 -2.55 -0.47
N PHE A 54 4.57 -2.21 0.43
CA PHE A 54 4.53 -2.72 1.80
C PHE A 54 3.23 -3.47 2.00
N ARG A 55 3.31 -4.70 2.52
CA ARG A 55 2.13 -5.44 2.97
C ARG A 55 1.78 -5.02 4.39
N LEU A 56 0.50 -4.79 4.67
CA LEU A 56 0.05 -4.55 6.04
C LEU A 56 -0.01 -5.91 6.75
N ALA A 57 0.87 -6.09 7.74
CA ALA A 57 0.94 -7.31 8.55
C ALA A 57 -0.03 -7.21 9.73
N GLU A 58 -1.32 -7.33 9.44
CA GLU A 58 -2.35 -7.44 10.48
C GLU A 58 -2.49 -8.89 10.97
N LEU A 59 -2.85 -9.07 12.24
CA LEU A 59 -3.08 -10.40 12.84
C LEU A 59 -4.33 -11.08 12.28
N SER A 60 -5.27 -10.31 11.75
CA SER A 60 -6.51 -10.79 11.12
C SER A 60 -6.83 -9.97 9.86
N PRO A 61 -7.56 -10.55 8.90
CA PRO A 61 -8.05 -9.82 7.74
C PRO A 61 -8.97 -8.67 8.13
N PHE A 62 -9.08 -7.66 7.26
CA PHE A 62 -10.05 -6.59 7.40
C PHE A 62 -11.44 -7.07 6.98
N ASP A 63 -12.48 -6.69 7.74
CA ASP A 63 -13.86 -7.06 7.44
C ASP A 63 -14.34 -6.49 6.10
N THR A 64 -13.89 -5.28 5.74
CA THR A 64 -14.28 -4.62 4.50
C THR A 64 -13.08 -4.07 3.72
N ALA A 65 -13.23 -4.02 2.39
CA ALA A 65 -12.26 -3.37 1.52
C ALA A 65 -12.06 -1.88 1.86
N GLY A 66 -13.10 -1.22 2.41
CA GLY A 66 -13.04 0.16 2.86
C GLY A 66 -12.12 0.33 4.07
N ASP A 67 -12.17 -0.60 5.03
CA ASP A 67 -11.31 -0.57 6.22
C ASP A 67 -9.87 -0.86 5.84
N ALA A 68 -9.65 -1.90 5.04
CA ALA A 68 -8.36 -2.26 4.46
C ALA A 68 -7.71 -1.07 3.73
N ARG A 69 -8.52 -0.34 2.96
CA ARG A 69 -8.07 0.87 2.26
C ARG A 69 -7.67 1.98 3.20
N ARG A 70 -8.48 2.31 4.21
CA ARG A 70 -8.13 3.37 5.17
C ARG A 70 -6.88 3.02 5.97
N ALA A 71 -6.74 1.75 6.37
CA ALA A 71 -5.54 1.25 7.03
C ALA A 71 -4.31 1.40 6.13
N SER A 72 -4.41 1.04 4.85
CA SER A 72 -3.30 1.17 3.89
C SER A 72 -2.82 2.61 3.70
N LEU A 73 -3.74 3.58 3.69
CA LEU A 73 -3.42 5.00 3.59
C LEU A 73 -2.71 5.48 4.85
N ARG A 74 -3.28 5.18 6.02
CA ARG A 74 -2.69 5.55 7.31
C ARG A 74 -1.30 4.94 7.50
N TYR A 75 -1.11 3.67 7.12
CA TYR A 75 0.20 3.02 7.16
C TYR A 75 1.23 3.75 6.31
N ALA A 76 0.86 4.11 5.07
CA ALA A 76 1.76 4.83 4.18
C ALA A 76 2.09 6.24 4.67
N GLU A 77 1.11 6.98 5.19
CA GLU A 77 1.32 8.30 5.78
C GLU A 77 2.29 8.25 6.95
N THR A 78 2.09 7.31 7.89
CA THR A 78 3.02 7.08 9.01
C THR A 78 4.43 6.74 8.52
N MET A 79 4.56 5.84 7.53
CA MET A 79 5.88 5.47 6.97
C MET A 79 6.59 6.67 6.33
N ILE A 80 5.85 7.54 5.64
CA ILE A 80 6.40 8.77 5.05
C ILE A 80 6.81 9.76 6.14
N ASP A 81 5.98 9.95 7.15
CA ASP A 81 6.24 10.87 8.25
C ASP A 81 7.46 10.43 9.10
N ASP A 82 7.58 9.13 9.40
CA ASP A 82 8.67 8.56 10.23
C ASP A 82 10.04 8.56 9.54
N ASN A 83 10.06 8.68 8.22
CA ASN A 83 11.28 8.59 7.42
C ASN A 83 11.59 9.86 6.63
N ARG A 84 10.80 10.92 6.81
CA ARG A 84 10.93 12.19 6.09
C ARG A 84 12.34 12.80 6.22
N ASP A 85 12.94 12.70 7.39
CA ASP A 85 14.25 13.30 7.68
C ASP A 85 15.42 12.32 7.48
N LYS A 86 15.13 11.07 7.09
CA LYS A 86 16.15 10.05 6.86
C LYS A 86 16.60 10.07 5.40
N PRO A 87 17.88 10.37 5.11
CA PRO A 87 18.42 10.20 3.77
C PRO A 87 18.43 8.70 3.46
N GLY A 88 17.40 8.22 2.76
CA GLY A 88 17.29 6.82 2.37
C GLY A 88 15.97 6.12 2.64
N PHE A 89 14.83 6.83 2.72
CA PHE A 89 13.52 6.16 2.71
C PHE A 89 13.35 5.14 1.56
N PHE A 90 14.05 5.37 0.44
CA PHE A 90 14.23 4.40 -0.65
C PHE A 90 15.72 4.08 -0.92
N ALA A 91 16.60 4.13 0.09
CA ALA A 91 18.00 3.76 -0.11
C ALA A 91 18.12 2.24 -0.25
N ASP A 92 18.36 1.86 -1.50
CA ASP A 92 19.17 0.75 -1.97
C ASP A 92 18.86 -0.64 -1.40
N THR A 93 17.86 -1.28 -1.99
CA THR A 93 18.04 -2.70 -2.33
C THR A 93 18.93 -2.76 -3.57
N LEU A 94 20.24 -2.92 -3.36
CA LEU A 94 21.13 -3.51 -4.36
C LEU A 94 20.82 -5.00 -4.50
#